data_AF-A0A354BEZ3-F1
#
_entry.id   AF-A0A354BEZ3-F1
#
_cell.length_a   1.000
_cell.length_b   1.000
_cell.length_c   1.000
_cell.angle_alpha   90.00
_cell.angle_beta   90.00
_cell.angle_gamma   90.00
#
_symmetry.space_group_name_H-M   'P 1'
#
loop_
_entity.id
_entity.type
_entity.pdbx_description
1 polymer ?
#
loop_
_entity_poly.entity_id
_entity_poly.type
_entity_poly.pdbx_seq_one_letter_code
_entity_poly.pdbx_strand_id
1 'polypeptide(L)'
;MTTGDLRKNQRHTHDWMLLRNDGNFHFTDITEAYGLSGEGFAWGAVFEDLNLDGELDLLVAQNYIKWPVHQYLKLSGRTAL
;
A
#
# COMPACT_ATOMS: atom_id res chain seq x y z
N MET A 1 -5.02 8.61 22.38
CA MET A 1 -4.94 7.30 21.72
C MET A 1 -4.13 6.37 22.60
N THR A 2 -4.67 5.21 22.96
CA THR A 2 -3.96 4.15 23.68
C THR A 2 -3.17 3.31 22.68
N THR A 3 -1.85 3.26 22.86
CA THR A 3 -0.88 2.64 21.94
C THR A 3 -0.93 1.10 21.90
N GLY A 4 -1.81 0.46 22.68
CA GLY A 4 -1.98 -0.99 22.68
C GLY A 4 -0.68 -1.75 22.95
N ASP A 5 -0.48 -2.84 22.21
CA ASP A 5 0.68 -3.75 22.24
C ASP A 5 1.81 -3.33 21.28
N LEU A 6 1.73 -2.15 20.67
CA LEU A 6 2.77 -1.66 19.77
C LEU A 6 4.09 -1.49 20.51
N ARG A 7 5.19 -1.88 19.86
CA ARG A 7 6.53 -1.66 20.40
C ARG A 7 6.80 -0.16 20.48
N LYS A 8 7.65 0.27 21.44
CA LYS A 8 7.95 1.70 21.68
C LYS A 8 8.38 2.50 20.45
N ASN A 9 8.97 1.82 19.47
CA ASN A 9 9.54 2.34 18.25
C ASN A 9 8.79 1.87 16.99
N GLN A 10 7.64 1.21 17.16
CA GLN A 10 6.77 0.83 16.05
C GLN A 10 6.01 2.05 15.55
N ARG A 11 6.08 2.31 14.24
CA ARG A 11 5.40 3.44 13.60
C ARG A 11 3.90 3.29 13.77
N HIS A 12 3.28 4.27 14.41
CA HIS A 12 1.82 4.39 14.50
C HIS A 12 1.34 5.16 13.28
N THR A 13 1.11 4.45 12.18
CA THR A 13 0.74 5.06 10.90
C THR A 13 -0.76 5.33 10.86
N HIS A 14 -1.14 6.57 10.51
CA HIS A 14 -2.51 6.96 10.15
C HIS A 14 -2.75 6.91 8.62
N ASP A 15 -1.67 6.66 7.88
CA ASP A 15 -1.61 6.59 6.42
C ASP A 15 -1.72 5.13 5.95
N TRP A 16 -1.61 4.89 4.65
CA TRP A 16 -1.57 3.51 4.12
C TRP A 16 -0.31 2.76 4.52
N MET A 17 -0.44 1.44 4.56
CA MET A 17 0.69 0.51 4.66
C MET A 17 0.60 -0.55 3.57
N LEU A 18 1.67 -0.70 2.80
CA LEU A 18 1.88 -1.84 1.92
C LEU A 18 2.96 -2.73 2.53
N LEU A 19 2.54 -3.91 2.99
CA LEU A 19 3.41 -4.89 3.61
C LEU A 19 3.75 -6.00 2.60
N ARG A 20 5.03 -6.17 2.32
CA ARG A 20 5.52 -7.33 1.57
C ARG A 20 5.73 -8.49 2.53
N ASN A 21 5.13 -9.63 2.23
CA ASN A 21 5.44 -10.88 2.94
C ASN A 21 6.79 -11.41 2.44
N ASP A 22 7.79 -11.46 3.31
CA ASP A 22 9.12 -12.00 3.03
C ASP A 22 9.23 -13.50 3.38
N GLY A 23 8.11 -14.12 3.78
CA GLY A 23 8.05 -15.49 4.30
C GLY A 23 8.24 -15.57 5.82
N ASN A 24 8.00 -16.74 6.41
CA ASN A 24 8.21 -17.01 7.85
C ASN A 24 7.55 -15.98 8.81
N PHE A 25 6.37 -15.49 8.46
CA PHE A 25 5.66 -14.43 9.20
C PHE A 25 6.47 -13.13 9.35
N HIS A 26 7.42 -12.89 8.46
CA HIS A 26 8.16 -11.64 8.37
C HIS A 26 7.55 -10.75 7.28
N PHE A 27 7.31 -9.50 7.63
CA PHE A 27 6.72 -8.52 6.73
C PHE A 27 7.58 -7.25 6.73
N THR A 28 7.97 -6.80 5.54
CA THR A 28 8.65 -5.53 5.33
C THR A 28 7.64 -4.49 4.85
N ASP A 29 7.64 -3.33 5.51
CA ASP A 29 6.91 -2.15 5.04
C ASP A 29 7.62 -1.57 3.81
N ILE A 30 6.95 -1.64 2.65
CA ILE A 30 7.43 -1.14 1.37
C ILE A 30 6.65 0.10 0.90
N THR A 31 5.81 0.69 1.76
CA THR A 31 4.90 1.80 1.42
C THR A 31 5.60 2.95 0.70
N GLU A 32 6.74 3.40 1.23
CA GLU A 32 7.50 4.52 0.67
C GLU A 32 8.12 4.20 -0.68
N ALA A 33 8.64 2.98 -0.86
CA ALA A 33 9.24 2.53 -2.11
C ALA A 33 8.24 2.52 -3.28
N TYR A 34 6.95 2.40 -2.97
CA TYR A 34 5.86 2.38 -3.94
C TYR A 34 5.06 3.69 -3.98
N GLY A 35 5.50 4.73 -3.27
CA GLY A 35 4.86 6.05 -3.30
C GLY A 35 3.46 6.08 -2.67
N LEU A 36 3.13 5.11 -1.82
CA LEU A 36 1.83 5.03 -1.12
C LEU A 36 1.83 5.81 0.21
N SER A 37 2.94 6.48 0.53
CA SER A 37 3.10 7.25 1.76
C SER A 37 2.22 8.51 1.75
N GLY A 38 1.37 8.66 2.76
CA GLY A 38 0.53 9.85 2.94
C GLY A 38 -0.82 9.81 2.20
N GLU A 39 -1.18 8.64 1.68
CA GLU A 39 -2.54 8.38 1.20
C GLU A 39 -3.52 8.26 2.39
N GLY A 40 -4.75 8.75 2.17
CA GLY A 40 -5.74 8.98 3.24
C GLY A 40 -6.50 7.72 3.66
N PHE A 41 -7.82 7.79 3.77
CA PHE A 41 -8.65 6.62 4.10
C PHE A 41 -9.15 5.91 2.84
N ALA A 42 -9.04 4.58 2.82
CA ALA A 42 -9.55 3.72 1.77
C ALA A 42 -10.69 2.81 2.27
N TRP A 43 -11.65 2.55 1.39
CA TRP A 43 -12.75 1.60 1.61
C TRP A 43 -12.39 0.16 1.25
N GLY A 44 -11.38 -0.03 0.41
CA GLY A 44 -10.91 -1.34 -0.03
C GLY A 44 -9.83 -1.23 -1.09
N ALA A 45 -9.17 -2.35 -1.36
CA ALA A 45 -8.15 -2.46 -2.41
C ALA A 45 -8.22 -3.82 -3.10
N VAL A 46 -7.78 -3.88 -4.37
CA VAL A 46 -7.65 -5.10 -5.16
C VAL A 46 -6.38 -5.03 -6.00
N PHE A 47 -5.74 -6.18 -6.22
CA PHE A 47 -4.67 -6.33 -7.20
C PHE A 47 -5.23 -6.96 -8.46
N GLU A 48 -5.02 -6.33 -9.62
CA GLU A 48 -5.46 -6.83 -10.93
C GLU A 48 -4.52 -6.26 -12.01
N ASP A 49 -4.31 -6.99 -13.11
CA ASP A 49 -3.57 -6.48 -14.27
C ASP A 49 -4.51 -5.65 -15.17
N LEU A 50 -4.59 -4.33 -14.95
CA LEU A 50 -5.53 -3.45 -15.64
C LEU A 50 -5.01 -2.99 -17.00
N ASN A 51 -3.69 -2.99 -17.17
CA ASN A 51 -3.03 -2.47 -18.37
C ASN A 51 -2.56 -3.59 -19.33
N LEU A 52 -2.69 -4.86 -18.92
CA LEU A 52 -2.34 -6.07 -19.66
C LEU A 52 -0.83 -6.22 -19.94
N ASP A 53 0.03 -5.72 -19.05
CA ASP A 53 1.49 -5.88 -19.13
C ASP A 53 2.02 -7.11 -18.39
N GLY A 54 1.13 -7.88 -17.74
CA GLY A 54 1.47 -9.06 -16.97
C GLY A 54 1.98 -8.76 -15.56
N GLU A 55 2.01 -7.50 -15.14
CA GLU A 55 2.26 -7.07 -13.76
C GLU A 55 0.94 -6.71 -13.07
N LEU A 56 0.81 -7.01 -11.77
CA LEU A 56 -0.39 -6.62 -11.02
C LEU A 56 -0.35 -5.13 -10.67
N ASP A 57 -1.42 -4.42 -11.01
CA ASP A 57 -1.68 -3.06 -10.56
C ASP A 57 -2.41 -3.08 -9.22
N LEU A 58 -2.15 -2.09 -8.36
CA LEU A 58 -2.89 -1.90 -7.11
C LEU A 58 -3.98 -0.85 -7.29
N LEU A 59 -5.23 -1.28 -7.26
CA LEU A 59 -6.39 -0.41 -7.26
C LEU A 59 -6.90 -0.21 -5.84
N VAL A 60 -7.05 1.05 -5.41
CA VAL A 60 -7.54 1.39 -4.08
C VAL A 60 -8.76 2.32 -4.16
N ALA A 61 -9.85 1.93 -3.55
CA ALA A 61 -11.06 2.73 -3.44
C ALA A 61 -10.90 3.78 -2.34
N GLN A 62 -10.54 5.01 -2.71
CA GLN A 62 -10.39 6.13 -1.76
C GLN A 62 -11.67 6.93 -1.57
N ASN A 63 -11.87 7.50 -0.38
CA ASN A 63 -13.05 8.31 -0.06
C ASN A 63 -12.98 9.79 -0.52
N TYR A 64 -11.84 10.25 -1.07
CA TYR A 64 -11.70 11.64 -1.49
C TYR A 64 -11.01 11.74 -2.85
N ILE A 65 -11.75 12.26 -3.82
CA ILE A 65 -11.22 12.67 -5.11
C ILE A 65 -10.38 13.94 -4.87
N LYS A 66 -9.07 13.82 -4.73
CA LYS A 66 -8.17 14.96 -4.97
C LYS A 66 -8.05 15.11 -6.48
N TRP A 67 -8.47 16.25 -7.01
CA TRP A 67 -8.44 16.53 -8.44
C TRP A 67 -6.99 16.60 -8.95
N PRO A 68 -6.64 15.96 -10.08
CA PRO A 68 -7.51 15.21 -11.02
C PRO A 68 -7.87 13.79 -10.57
N VAL A 69 -8.99 13.29 -11.08
CA VAL A 69 -9.82 12.18 -10.55
C VAL A 69 -9.16 10.78 -10.52
N HIS A 70 -7.92 10.65 -10.97
CA HIS A 70 -7.22 9.37 -11.02
C HIS A 70 -5.72 9.58 -10.78
N GLN A 71 -5.18 8.92 -9.77
CA GLN A 71 -3.76 8.65 -9.69
C GLN A 71 -3.55 7.18 -10.03
N TYR A 72 -2.85 6.93 -11.14
CA TYR A 72 -2.40 5.59 -11.49
C TYR A 72 -1.02 5.41 -10.87
N LEU A 73 -0.94 4.61 -9.81
CA LEU A 73 0.31 4.23 -9.20
C LEU A 73 0.77 2.91 -9.84
N LYS A 74 1.68 3.01 -10.81
CA LYS A 74 2.38 1.82 -11.31
C LYS A 74 3.28 1.31 -10.20
N LEU A 75 2.98 0.11 -9.70
CA LEU A 75 3.91 -0.58 -8.83
C LEU A 75 5.07 -1.08 -9.69
N SER A 76 6.31 -0.81 -9.29
CA SER A 76 7.47 -1.41 -9.96
C SER A 76 7.47 -2.90 -9.65
N GLY A 77 6.92 -3.72 -10.54
CA GLY A 77 6.82 -5.16 -10.39
C GLY A 77 8.19 -5.82 -10.28
N ARG A 78 8.67 -6.04 -9.06
CA ARG A 78 9.72 -7.03 -8.76
C ARG A 78 9.52 -7.64 -7.38
N THR A 79 8.97 -8.85 -7.36
CA THR A 79 9.51 -9.89 -6.47
C THR A 79 9.36 -11.26 -7.14
N ALA A 80 10.51 -11.89 -7.32
CA ALA A 80 10.68 -13.24 -7.83
C ALA A 80 10.14 -14.29 -6.85
N LEU A 81 9.75 -15.44 -7.42
CA LEU A 81 9.70 -16.82 -6.90
C LEU A 81 9.55 -17.02 -5.38
#